data_AF-X1S5I2-F1
#
_entry.id   AF-X1S5I2-F1
#
_cell.length_a   1.000
_cell.length_b   1.000
_cell.length_c   1.000
_cell.angle_alpha   90.00
_cell.angle_beta   90.00
_cell.angle_gamma   90.00
#
_symmetry.space_group_name_H-M   'P 1'
#
loop_
_entity.id
_entity.type
_entity.pdbx_description
1 polymer ?
#
loop_
_entity_poly.entity_id
_entity_poly.type
_entity_poly.pdbx_seq_one_letter_code
_entity_poly.pdbx_strand_id
1 'polypeptide(L)'
;MVRNLYYDFPRAEEKDYEFLYASEILERRKGVCADYAILYTALLRSAGIPARLAAGIPVYTILFEEEKEIDVGHAWVEVKLPGYGWIPIDITVEDNFMSENYYLDITTEKGPGYLYKNTTMDPWSYYYDGFFFSWDGTEIPETEQEFYFRVINLDLEDIILD
;
A
#
# COMPACT_ATOMS: atom_id res chain seq x y z
N MET A 1 -10.28 -11.90 1.95
CA MET A 1 -11.45 -11.54 2.78
C MET A 1 -11.19 -11.85 4.26
N VAL A 2 -11.04 -10.81 5.08
CA VAL A 2 -10.92 -10.91 6.55
C VAL A 2 -12.28 -11.26 7.14
N ARG A 3 -12.38 -12.32 7.95
CA ARG A 3 -13.69 -12.82 8.46
C ARG A 3 -14.26 -12.02 9.63
N ASN A 4 -13.46 -11.16 10.27
CA ASN A 4 -13.79 -10.53 11.56
C ASN A 4 -13.65 -8.98 11.56
N LEU A 5 -13.48 -8.36 10.39
CA LEU A 5 -13.41 -6.91 10.21
C LEU A 5 -14.30 -6.54 9.03
N TYR A 6 -15.22 -5.59 9.22
CA TYR A 6 -16.19 -5.15 8.21
C TYR A 6 -15.78 -3.82 7.59
N TYR A 7 -16.04 -3.65 6.29
CA TYR A 7 -15.72 -2.40 5.62
C TYR A 7 -16.74 -1.30 6.01
N ASP A 8 -16.24 -0.10 6.29
CA ASP A 8 -17.05 1.06 6.66
C ASP A 8 -17.35 1.96 5.47
N PHE A 9 -18.30 1.55 4.62
CA PHE A 9 -18.70 2.33 3.44
C PHE A 9 -19.14 3.76 3.78
N PRO A 10 -20.01 4.01 4.79
CA PRO A 10 -20.37 5.38 5.16
C PRO A 10 -19.16 6.25 5.52
N ARG A 11 -18.21 5.71 6.30
CA ARG A 11 -17.00 6.45 6.69
C ARG A 11 -16.10 6.76 5.48
N ALA A 12 -16.00 5.81 4.55
CA ALA A 12 -15.27 6.02 3.30
C ALA A 12 -15.93 7.09 2.41
N GLU A 13 -17.26 7.06 2.28
CA GLU A 13 -18.03 8.07 1.52
C GLU A 13 -17.93 9.47 2.15
N GLU A 14 -17.92 9.55 3.48
CA GLU A 14 -17.75 10.81 4.23
C GLU A 14 -16.30 11.33 4.24
N LYS A 15 -15.34 10.58 3.67
CA LYS A 15 -13.91 10.90 3.65
C LYS A 15 -13.33 11.14 5.05
N ASP A 16 -13.85 10.42 6.06
CA ASP A 16 -13.31 10.45 7.42
C ASP A 16 -12.10 9.50 7.54
N TYR A 17 -10.91 10.09 7.45
CA TYR A 17 -9.63 9.39 7.55
C TYR A 17 -8.92 9.58 8.90
N GLU A 18 -9.66 9.80 9.99
CA GLU A 18 -9.04 9.85 11.33
C GLU A 18 -8.21 8.58 11.60
N PHE A 19 -6.93 8.76 11.93
CA PHE A 19 -6.03 7.65 12.23
C PHE A 19 -6.33 7.05 13.59
N LEU A 20 -6.64 5.75 13.60
CA LEU A 20 -6.92 4.98 14.80
C LEU A 20 -5.74 4.08 15.19
N TYR A 21 -5.63 3.78 16.47
CA TYR A 21 -4.69 2.76 16.94
C TYR A 21 -5.15 1.36 16.55
N ALA A 22 -4.20 0.47 16.25
CA ALA A 22 -4.51 -0.92 15.88
C ALA A 22 -5.39 -1.64 16.93
N SER A 23 -5.18 -1.38 18.22
CA SER A 23 -6.01 -1.93 19.30
C SER A 23 -7.47 -1.48 19.20
N GLU A 24 -7.69 -0.21 18.87
CA GLU A 24 -9.02 0.37 18.73
C GLU A 24 -9.73 -0.15 17.47
N ILE A 25 -9.01 -0.25 16.36
CA ILE A 25 -9.54 -0.84 15.12
C ILE A 25 -9.99 -2.29 15.37
N LEU A 26 -9.17 -3.06 16.09
CA LEU A 26 -9.48 -4.44 16.45
C LEU A 26 -10.74 -4.56 17.31
N GLU A 27 -10.96 -3.62 18.24
CA GLU A 27 -12.16 -3.54 19.08
C GLU A 27 -13.40 -3.15 18.28
N ARG A 28 -13.29 -2.14 17.40
CA ARG A 28 -14.38 -1.64 16.56
C ARG A 28 -14.88 -2.69 15.57
N ARG A 29 -14.00 -3.58 15.08
CA ARG A 29 -14.30 -4.60 14.06
C ARG A 29 -14.91 -4.03 12.77
N LYS A 30 -14.72 -2.75 12.52
CA LYS A 30 -15.20 -2.04 11.34
C LYS A 30 -14.23 -0.90 11.01
N GLY A 31 -13.95 -0.68 9.72
CA GLY A 31 -13.02 0.38 9.30
C GLY A 31 -12.90 0.52 7.78
N VAL A 32 -12.10 1.50 7.34
CA VAL A 32 -11.78 1.80 5.93
C VAL A 32 -10.41 1.23 5.54
N CYS A 33 -9.96 1.45 4.29
CA CYS A 33 -8.69 0.90 3.79
C CYS A 33 -7.49 1.16 4.71
N ALA A 34 -7.35 2.37 5.25
CA ALA A 34 -6.31 2.73 6.21
C ALA A 34 -6.37 1.90 7.50
N ASP A 35 -7.57 1.66 8.06
CA ASP A 35 -7.74 0.88 9.29
C ASP A 35 -7.30 -0.58 9.09
N TYR A 36 -7.68 -1.17 7.96
CA TYR A 36 -7.27 -2.52 7.57
C TYR A 36 -5.75 -2.59 7.48
N ALA A 37 -5.13 -1.64 6.78
CA ALA A 37 -3.70 -1.61 6.59
C ALA A 37 -2.95 -1.43 7.92
N ILE A 38 -3.37 -0.49 8.77
CA ILE A 38 -2.78 -0.26 10.09
C ILE A 38 -2.85 -1.51 10.97
N LEU A 39 -4.04 -2.12 11.09
CA LEU A 39 -4.22 -3.31 11.92
C LEU A 39 -3.36 -4.46 11.40
N TYR A 40 -3.33 -4.68 10.09
CA TYR A 40 -2.58 -5.79 9.51
C TYR A 40 -1.06 -5.59 9.58
N THR A 41 -0.56 -4.38 9.36
CA THR A 41 0.85 -4.04 9.62
C THR A 41 1.20 -4.32 11.08
N ALA A 42 0.35 -3.92 12.04
CA ALA A 42 0.60 -4.18 13.45
C ALA A 42 0.64 -5.68 13.78
N LEU A 43 -0.28 -6.47 13.23
CA LEU A 43 -0.33 -7.92 13.41
C LEU A 43 0.92 -8.61 12.83
N LEU A 44 1.31 -8.26 11.60
CA LEU A 44 2.52 -8.80 10.96
C LEU A 44 3.77 -8.49 11.77
N ARG A 45 3.92 -7.22 12.20
CA ARG A 45 5.05 -6.81 13.06
C ARG A 45 5.06 -7.55 14.39
N SER A 46 3.89 -7.79 14.99
CA SER A 46 3.78 -8.59 16.22
C SER A 46 4.21 -10.06 16.03
N ALA A 47 4.08 -10.58 14.80
CA ALA A 47 4.52 -11.92 14.41
C ALA A 47 5.99 -11.95 13.94
N GLY A 48 6.72 -10.84 14.01
CA GLY A 48 8.11 -10.75 13.54
C GLY A 48 8.27 -10.66 12.02
N ILE A 49 7.18 -10.42 11.29
CA ILE A 49 7.20 -10.23 9.84
C ILE A 49 7.43 -8.74 9.56
N PRO A 50 8.50 -8.34 8.84
CA PRO A 50 8.70 -6.96 8.46
C PRO A 50 7.58 -6.51 7.52
N ALA A 51 6.84 -5.50 7.95
CA ALA A 51 5.74 -4.93 7.22
C ALA A 51 5.74 -3.41 7.37
N ARG A 52 5.23 -2.68 6.38
CA ARG A 52 5.01 -1.23 6.45
C ARG A 52 3.63 -0.86 5.93
N LEU A 53 3.11 0.25 6.45
CA LEU A 53 1.91 0.89 5.94
C LEU A 53 2.32 1.70 4.71
N ALA A 54 1.61 1.51 3.60
CA ALA A 54 1.81 2.26 2.36
C ALA A 54 0.47 2.88 1.94
N ALA A 55 0.56 3.99 1.20
CA ALA A 55 -0.59 4.67 0.66
C ALA A 55 -0.27 5.29 -0.70
N GLY A 56 -1.29 5.50 -1.51
CA GLY A 56 -1.11 5.94 -2.89
C GLY A 56 -2.40 6.01 -3.66
N ILE A 57 -2.31 6.10 -4.98
CA ILE A 57 -3.48 6.27 -5.85
C ILE A 57 -3.58 5.09 -6.81
N PRO A 58 -4.77 4.48 -6.98
CA PRO A 58 -5.00 3.51 -8.05
C PRO A 58 -4.92 4.21 -9.42
N VAL A 59 -3.86 3.92 -10.17
CA VAL A 59 -3.57 4.61 -11.44
C VAL A 59 -4.37 4.04 -12.61
N TYR A 60 -4.96 2.85 -12.45
CA TYR A 60 -5.87 2.28 -13.45
C TYR A 60 -6.99 3.25 -13.83
N THR A 61 -7.64 3.85 -12.83
CA THR A 61 -8.72 4.82 -13.03
C THR A 61 -8.24 6.03 -13.81
N ILE A 62 -7.01 6.51 -13.55
CA ILE A 62 -6.40 7.64 -14.24
C ILE A 62 -6.07 7.32 -15.70
N LEU A 63 -5.56 6.10 -15.97
CA LEU A 63 -5.05 5.73 -17.29
C LEU A 63 -6.12 5.25 -18.26
N PHE A 64 -7.23 4.68 -17.75
CA PHE A 64 -8.18 3.93 -18.58
C PHE A 64 -9.63 4.38 -18.43
N GLU A 65 -9.98 5.17 -17.42
CA GLU A 65 -11.33 5.71 -17.26
C GLU A 65 -11.31 7.22 -17.51
N GLU A 66 -11.63 7.63 -18.75
CA GLU A 66 -11.79 9.06 -19.09
C GLU A 66 -12.90 9.68 -18.21
N GLU A 67 -12.62 10.83 -17.61
CA GLU A 67 -13.56 11.71 -16.88
C GLU A 67 -13.96 11.34 -15.43
N LYS A 68 -13.29 10.40 -14.75
CA LYS A 68 -13.48 10.28 -13.29
C LYS A 68 -12.51 11.19 -12.52
N GLU A 69 -13.04 11.89 -11.51
CA GLU A 69 -12.20 12.50 -10.48
C GLU A 69 -11.24 11.43 -9.95
N ILE A 70 -10.00 11.82 -9.67
CA ILE A 70 -9.03 10.97 -8.95
C ILE A 70 -9.55 10.86 -7.52
N ASP A 71 -10.61 10.08 -7.35
CA ASP A 71 -11.30 9.98 -6.09
C ASP A 71 -10.65 8.86 -5.30
N VAL A 72 -10.12 9.29 -4.16
CA VAL A 72 -9.68 8.52 -3.00
C VAL A 72 -8.32 7.82 -3.15
N GLY A 73 -7.33 8.37 -2.45
CA GLY A 73 -6.11 7.64 -2.13
C GLY A 73 -6.44 6.35 -1.37
N HIS A 74 -5.70 5.29 -1.67
CA HIS A 74 -5.85 3.98 -1.05
C HIS A 74 -4.69 3.71 -0.10
N ALA A 75 -4.94 2.89 0.91
CA ALA A 75 -3.91 2.43 1.85
C ALA A 75 -3.85 0.90 1.87
N TRP A 76 -2.64 0.37 1.82
CA TRP A 76 -2.36 -1.07 1.82
C TRP A 76 -1.16 -1.41 2.71
N VAL A 77 -0.84 -2.69 2.83
CA VAL A 77 0.33 -3.16 3.57
C VAL A 77 1.38 -3.67 2.63
N GLU A 78 2.64 -3.37 2.89
CA GLU A 78 3.75 -4.00 2.19
C GLU A 78 4.52 -4.92 3.12
N VAL A 79 4.85 -6.12 2.64
CA VAL A 79 5.60 -7.13 3.37
C VAL A 79 6.94 -7.35 2.71
N LYS A 80 8.02 -7.32 3.50
CA LYS A 80 9.36 -7.57 2.97
C LYS A 80 9.58 -9.07 2.83
N LEU A 81 9.69 -9.54 1.59
CA LEU A 81 10.07 -10.91 1.29
C LEU A 81 11.53 -10.99 0.84
N PRO A 82 12.28 -12.00 1.31
CA PRO A 82 13.67 -12.18 0.91
C PRO A 82 13.81 -12.38 -0.59
N GLY A 83 14.75 -11.66 -1.21
CA GLY A 83 15.00 -11.70 -2.65
C GLY A 83 13.95 -11.00 -3.51
N TYR A 84 12.76 -10.72 -2.96
CA TYR A 84 11.66 -10.08 -3.67
C TYR A 84 11.45 -8.60 -3.30
N GLY A 85 12.00 -8.13 -2.17
CA GLY A 85 11.80 -6.75 -1.72
C GLY A 85 10.43 -6.57 -1.07
N TRP A 86 9.84 -5.39 -1.24
CA TRP A 86 8.54 -5.06 -0.64
C TRP A 86 7.40 -5.52 -1.55
N ILE A 87 6.51 -6.36 -1.00
CA ILE A 87 5.35 -6.90 -1.72
C ILE A 87 4.06 -6.23 -1.21
N PRO A 88 3.27 -5.57 -2.07
CA PRO A 88 1.99 -5.02 -1.66
C PRO A 88 0.99 -6.15 -1.42
N ILE A 89 0.27 -6.02 -0.31
CA ILE A 89 -0.82 -6.87 0.12
C ILE A 89 -1.98 -5.96 0.47
N ASP A 90 -3.01 -6.03 -0.36
CA ASP A 90 -4.29 -5.43 -0.07
C ASP A 90 -5.23 -6.48 0.54
N ILE A 91 -5.68 -6.22 1.76
CA ILE A 91 -6.62 -7.07 2.49
C ILE A 91 -8.02 -6.44 2.62
N THR A 92 -8.23 -5.30 1.97
CA THR A 92 -9.53 -4.64 1.88
C THR A 92 -10.44 -5.38 0.89
N VAL A 93 -11.68 -4.90 0.73
CA VAL A 93 -12.70 -5.57 -0.10
C VAL A 93 -12.56 -5.21 -1.58
N GLU A 94 -11.60 -4.37 -1.95
CA GLU A 94 -11.46 -3.89 -3.33
C GLU A 94 -10.85 -4.96 -4.24
N ASP A 95 -11.71 -5.67 -4.98
CA ASP A 95 -11.32 -6.70 -5.94
C ASP A 95 -10.39 -6.17 -7.07
N ASN A 96 -10.28 -4.85 -7.24
CA ASN A 96 -9.61 -4.21 -8.37
C ASN A 96 -8.28 -3.51 -8.05
N PHE A 97 -7.91 -3.29 -6.79
CA PHE A 97 -6.67 -2.56 -6.48
C PHE A 97 -5.43 -3.30 -7.02
N MET A 98 -5.44 -4.64 -6.92
CA MET A 98 -4.37 -5.51 -7.39
C MET A 98 -4.65 -6.11 -8.79
N SER A 99 -5.79 -5.81 -9.44
CA SER A 99 -6.17 -6.50 -10.68
C SER A 99 -5.30 -6.14 -11.88
N GLU A 100 -4.73 -4.93 -11.88
CA GLU A 100 -3.91 -4.43 -13.00
C GLU A 100 -2.47 -4.04 -12.62
N ASN A 101 -2.06 -4.25 -11.36
CA ASN A 101 -0.71 -4.00 -10.82
C ASN A 101 -0.12 -2.59 -11.00
N TYR A 102 -0.92 -1.56 -11.34
CA TYR A 102 -0.44 -0.18 -11.47
C TYR A 102 -0.88 0.68 -10.29
N TYR A 103 0.09 1.15 -9.51
CA TYR A 103 -0.14 2.06 -8.39
C TYR A 103 0.96 3.11 -8.31
N LEU A 104 0.57 4.27 -7.78
CA LEU A 104 1.46 5.38 -7.45
C LEU A 104 1.64 5.42 -5.93
N ASP A 105 2.76 4.90 -5.43
CA ASP A 105 3.09 5.01 -4.00
C ASP A 105 3.65 6.41 -3.70
N ILE A 106 2.91 7.17 -2.90
CA ILE A 106 3.28 8.53 -2.49
C ILE A 106 4.12 8.56 -1.21
N THR A 107 4.25 7.41 -0.53
CA THR A 107 4.99 7.27 0.72
C THR A 107 6.46 6.89 0.54
N THR A 108 6.91 6.64 -0.70
CA THR A 108 8.32 6.29 -0.97
C THR A 108 9.30 7.42 -0.68
N GLU A 109 10.54 7.06 -0.30
CA GLU A 109 11.66 8.01 -0.19
C GLU A 109 12.06 8.66 -1.53
N LYS A 110 11.61 8.09 -2.64
CA LYS A 110 11.87 8.61 -3.98
C LYS A 110 10.92 9.76 -4.33
N GLY A 111 9.90 9.98 -3.51
CA GLY A 111 8.84 10.95 -3.74
C GLY A 111 7.77 10.44 -4.70
N PRO A 112 6.75 11.28 -4.97
CA PRO A 112 5.75 10.97 -5.97
C PRO A 112 6.36 10.84 -7.38
N GLY A 113 5.70 10.06 -8.24
CA GLY A 113 6.01 9.94 -9.67
C GLY A 113 6.68 8.64 -10.12
N TYR A 114 6.90 7.70 -9.19
CA TYR A 114 7.36 6.35 -9.51
C TYR A 114 6.17 5.41 -9.63
N LEU A 115 5.97 4.88 -10.84
CA LEU A 115 4.95 3.88 -11.11
C LEU A 115 5.59 2.50 -11.21
N TYR A 116 5.07 1.56 -10.43
CA TYR A 116 5.53 0.18 -10.42
C TYR A 116 4.49 -0.69 -11.15
N LYS A 117 4.97 -1.63 -11.97
CA LYS A 117 4.13 -2.55 -12.76
C LYS A 117 3.96 -3.92 -12.11
N ASN A 118 4.83 -4.29 -11.17
CA ASN A 118 4.86 -5.62 -10.56
C ASN A 118 4.92 -5.55 -9.04
N THR A 119 4.53 -6.67 -8.42
CA THR A 119 4.40 -6.88 -6.98
C THR A 119 5.70 -6.73 -6.19
N THR A 120 6.86 -6.49 -6.82
CA THR A 120 8.14 -6.33 -6.14
C THR A 120 8.59 -4.89 -6.23
N MET A 121 8.34 -4.13 -5.17
CA MET A 121 8.88 -2.79 -5.05
C MET A 121 10.35 -2.86 -4.65
N ASP A 122 11.12 -1.96 -5.26
CA ASP A 122 12.57 -1.83 -5.20
C ASP A 122 13.22 -2.37 -3.89
N PRO A 123 14.16 -3.32 -3.98
CA PRO A 123 14.87 -3.89 -2.83
C PRO A 123 15.63 -2.84 -2.00
N TRP A 124 15.94 -1.71 -2.64
CA TRP A 124 16.73 -0.62 -2.07
C TRP A 124 15.89 0.53 -1.51
N SER A 125 14.54 0.49 -1.64
CA SER A 125 13.67 1.50 -1.05
C SER A 125 13.69 1.36 0.47
N TYR A 126 14.57 2.15 1.09
CA TYR A 126 15.03 1.99 2.46
C TYR A 126 14.27 2.97 3.37
N TYR A 127 13.09 2.58 3.83
CA TYR A 127 12.69 3.12 5.13
C TYR A 127 13.64 2.58 6.19
N TYR A 128 14.11 3.45 7.07
CA TYR A 128 14.76 3.04 8.31
C TYR A 128 13.66 2.65 9.31
N ASP A 129 12.92 1.59 9.01
CA ASP A 129 11.77 1.11 9.77
C ASP A 129 12.16 0.24 10.98
N GLY A 130 13.46 0.14 11.29
CA GLY A 130 13.99 -0.49 12.49
C GLY A 130 13.99 -2.02 12.45
N PHE A 131 13.68 -2.63 11.30
CA PHE A 131 13.71 -4.08 11.12
C PHE A 131 15.04 -4.53 10.51
N PHE A 132 15.81 -5.29 11.27
CA PHE A 132 16.94 -6.04 10.71
C PHE A 132 16.41 -7.30 10.06
N PHE A 133 16.35 -7.30 8.73
CA PHE A 133 15.95 -8.46 7.97
C PHE A 133 17.18 -9.30 7.59
N SER A 134 17.17 -10.57 7.97
CA SER A 134 18.19 -11.55 7.55
C SER A 134 17.51 -12.72 6.88
N TRP A 135 18.09 -13.19 5.77
CA TRP A 135 17.63 -14.35 5.03
C TRP A 135 18.70 -15.43 5.07
N ASP A 136 18.28 -16.66 5.36
CA ASP A 136 19.12 -17.84 5.54
C ASP A 136 19.02 -18.83 4.37
N GLY A 137 18.22 -18.52 3.35
CA GLY A 137 18.13 -19.34 2.15
C GLY A 137 19.43 -19.31 1.34
N THR A 138 19.53 -20.26 0.41
CA THR A 138 20.75 -20.47 -0.38
C THR A 138 20.70 -19.82 -1.75
N GLU A 139 19.51 -19.57 -2.31
CA GLU A 139 19.32 -18.98 -3.65
C GLU A 139 18.30 -17.84 -3.63
N ILE A 140 18.72 -16.67 -4.13
CA ILE A 140 17.83 -15.53 -4.31
C ILE A 140 16.86 -15.90 -5.44
N PRO A 141 15.53 -15.84 -5.22
CA PRO A 141 14.57 -16.11 -6.27
C PRO A 141 14.74 -15.16 -7.46
N GLU A 142 14.53 -15.66 -8.68
CA GLU A 142 14.49 -14.82 -9.87
C GLU A 142 13.26 -13.89 -9.78
N THR A 143 13.52 -12.58 -9.84
CA THR A 143 12.47 -11.56 -9.83
C THR A 143 12.59 -10.68 -11.06
N GLU A 144 11.53 -10.59 -11.86
CA GLU A 144 11.42 -9.62 -12.94
C GLU A 144 10.89 -8.29 -12.40
N GLN A 145 11.74 -7.26 -12.40
CA GLN A 145 11.34 -5.88 -12.11
C GLN A 145 11.30 -5.09 -13.41
N GLU A 146 10.10 -4.73 -13.86
CA GLU A 146 9.91 -3.89 -15.03
C GLU A 146 9.44 -2.51 -14.61
N PHE A 147 10.28 -1.51 -14.89
CA PHE A 147 9.91 -0.11 -14.73
C PHE A 147 9.08 0.32 -15.94
N TYR A 148 7.87 0.83 -15.72
CA TYR A 148 6.95 1.17 -16.80
C TYR A 148 7.12 2.63 -17.26
N PHE A 149 6.98 3.60 -16.34
CA PHE A 149 7.28 5.01 -16.60
C PHE A 149 7.52 5.80 -15.31
N ARG A 150 8.16 6.97 -15.43
CA ARG A 150 8.27 7.98 -14.36
C ARG A 150 7.54 9.22 -14.80
N VAL A 151 6.66 9.71 -13.94
CA VAL A 151 6.07 11.04 -14.09
C VAL A 151 7.10 12.05 -13.60
N ILE A 152 7.44 13.02 -14.44
CA ILE A 152 8.34 14.13 -14.09
C ILE A 152 7.51 15.36 -13.74
N ASN A 153 8.01 16.18 -12.80
CA ASN A 153 7.33 17.39 -12.31
C ASN A 153 5.97 17.10 -11.64
N LEU A 154 5.85 15.97 -10.94
CA LEU A 154 4.74 15.72 -10.04
C LEU A 154 5.22 16.03 -8.63
N ASP A 155 4.68 17.08 -8.02
CA ASP A 155 4.96 17.44 -6.64
C ASP A 155 3.86 16.93 -5.70
N LEU A 156 4.15 16.79 -4.41
CA LEU A 156 3.17 16.35 -3.40
C LEU A 156 1.95 17.28 -3.34
N GLU A 157 2.16 18.57 -3.57
CA GLU A 157 1.12 19.62 -3.61
C GLU A 157 0.14 19.40 -4.77
N ASP A 158 0.57 18.75 -5.86
CA ASP A 158 -0.30 18.44 -7.01
C ASP A 158 -1.25 17.27 -6.72
N ILE A 159 -1.00 16.51 -5.65
CA ILE A 159 -1.73 15.29 -5.29
C ILE A 159 -2.73 15.54 -4.15
N ILE A 160 -2.39 16.45 -3.24
CA ILE A 160 -3.23 16.79 -2.09
C ILE A 160 -4.24 17.85 -2.54
N LEU A 161 -5.51 17.46 -2.69
CA LEU A 161 -6.60 18.41 -2.89
C LEU A 161 -6.92 19.11 -1.55
N ASP A 162 -6.94 20.44 -1.56
CA ASP A 162 -7.32 21.31 -0.42
C ASP A 162 -8.68 20.96 0.20
#